data_AF-A0A957Q6X6-F1
#
_entry.id   AF-A0A957Q6X6-F1
#
_cell.length_a   1.000
_cell.length_b   1.000
_cell.length_c   1.000
_cell.angle_alpha   90.00
_cell.angle_beta   90.00
_cell.angle_gamma   90.00
#
_symmetry.space_group_name_H-M   'P 1'
#
loop_
_entity.id
_entity.type
_entity.pdbx_description
1 polymer ?
#
loop_
_entity_poly.entity_id
_entity_poly.type
_entity_poly.pdbx_seq_one_letter_code
_entity_poly.pdbx_strand_id
1 'polypeptide(L)'
;MHFEWLAIIMFVGFFFVMISGYPVAFSFAGSAIIFGLVGLALGAFNLNLLRLLPNRWFGTMSDFTLLAIPYFIFLGAILEKSGLAEELLESLGILLGPLRGGMAMAVIIVGTLLAATTGVVAATVIMMGMM
;
A
#
# COMPACT_ATOMS: atom_id res chain seq x y z
N MET A 1 -17.42 26.12 0.97
CA MET A 1 -16.33 26.29 1.96
C MET A 1 -16.76 26.11 3.43
N HIS A 2 -18.04 25.82 3.78
CA HIS A 2 -18.45 25.74 5.19
C HIS A 2 -18.23 24.38 5.89
N PHE A 3 -17.87 23.31 5.15
CA PHE A 3 -17.80 21.93 5.67
C PHE A 3 -16.40 21.28 5.55
N GLU A 4 -15.36 22.05 5.26
CA GLU A 4 -13.99 21.52 5.10
C GLU A 4 -13.45 20.90 6.39
N TRP A 5 -13.87 21.44 7.54
CA TRP A 5 -13.57 20.88 8.86
C TRP A 5 -14.04 19.43 9.01
N LEU A 6 -15.16 19.05 8.39
CA LEU A 6 -15.69 17.68 8.45
C LEU A 6 -14.75 16.71 7.72
N ALA A 7 -14.16 17.14 6.60
CA ALA A 7 -13.19 16.33 5.85
C ALA A 7 -11.90 16.11 6.64
N ILE A 8 -11.42 17.14 7.35
CA ILE A 8 -10.24 17.05 8.22
C ILE A 8 -10.51 16.08 9.38
N ILE A 9 -11.68 16.18 10.03
CA ILE A 9 -12.06 15.27 11.12
C ILE A 9 -12.23 13.84 10.60
N MET A 10 -12.80 13.65 9.41
CA MET A 10 -12.90 12.33 8.78
C MET A 10 -11.52 11.71 8.54
N PHE A 11 -10.58 12.49 8.02
CA PHE A 11 -9.22 12.04 7.76
C PHE A 11 -8.51 11.64 9.05
N VAL A 12 -8.51 12.51 10.06
CA VAL A 12 -7.87 12.21 11.36
C VAL A 12 -8.55 11.02 12.06
N GLY A 13 -9.89 10.97 12.04
CA GLY A 13 -10.66 9.87 12.61
C GLY A 13 -10.35 8.53 11.95
N PHE A 14 -10.19 8.50 10.62
CA PHE A 14 -9.78 7.31 9.89
C PHE A 14 -8.42 6.77 10.38
N PHE A 15 -7.43 7.63 10.61
CA PHE A 15 -6.13 7.21 11.14
C PHE A 15 -6.23 6.60 12.54
N PHE A 16 -7.07 7.17 13.42
CA PHE A 16 -7.30 6.59 14.75
C PHE A 16 -7.90 5.18 14.69
N VAL A 17 -8.85 4.96 13.78
CA VAL A 17 -9.45 3.63 13.58
C VAL A 17 -8.42 2.66 13.01
N MET A 18 -7.56 3.11 12.09
CA MET A 18 -6.47 2.29 11.55
C MET A 18 -5.44 1.89 12.61
N ILE A 19 -5.04 2.82 13.49
CA ILE A 19 -4.07 2.56 14.57
C ILE A 19 -4.63 1.56 15.60
N SER A 20 -5.96 1.43 15.70
CA SER A 20 -6.60 0.41 16.55
C SER A 20 -6.37 -1.03 16.06
N GLY A 21 -5.68 -1.22 14.92
CA GLY A 21 -5.31 -2.55 14.39
C GLY A 21 -6.41 -3.22 13.56
N TYR A 22 -7.50 -2.52 13.26
CA TYR A 22 -8.54 -3.03 12.37
C TYR A 22 -8.06 -3.05 10.91
N PRO A 23 -8.43 -4.08 10.11
CA PRO A 23 -8.00 -4.17 8.72
C PRO A 23 -8.41 -2.92 7.93
N VAL A 24 -7.48 -2.41 7.12
CA VAL A 24 -7.59 -1.10 6.44
C VAL A 24 -8.88 -0.96 5.63
N ALA A 25 -9.33 -2.03 4.96
CA ALA A 25 -10.56 -2.03 4.16
C ALA A 25 -11.81 -1.70 5.02
N PHE A 26 -11.92 -2.28 6.22
CA PHE A 26 -13.04 -2.03 7.11
C PHE A 26 -12.94 -0.65 7.76
N SER A 27 -11.74 -0.21 8.13
CA SER A 27 -11.50 1.13 8.66
C SER A 27 -11.88 2.22 7.64
N PHE A 28 -11.57 1.98 6.35
CA PHE A 28 -11.93 2.89 5.26
C PHE A 28 -13.44 2.91 4.99
N ALA A 29 -14.07 1.74 4.86
CA ALA A 29 -15.52 1.65 4.64
C ALA A 29 -16.32 2.20 5.82
N GLY A 30 -15.93 1.88 7.05
CA GLY A 30 -16.58 2.33 8.27
C GLY A 30 -16.50 3.84 8.45
N SER A 31 -15.31 4.43 8.29
CA SER A 31 -15.16 5.90 8.34
C SER A 31 -15.95 6.60 7.24
N ALA A 32 -15.98 6.07 6.01
CA ALA A 32 -16.78 6.62 4.92
C ALA A 32 -18.29 6.59 5.22
N ILE A 33 -18.81 5.51 5.82
CA ILE A 33 -20.23 5.40 6.18
C ILE A 33 -20.58 6.34 7.34
N ILE A 34 -19.79 6.33 8.41
CA ILE A 34 -20.05 7.16 9.61
C ILE A 34 -20.05 8.65 9.23
N PHE A 35 -19.00 9.12 8.54
CA PHE A 35 -18.91 10.52 8.13
C PHE A 35 -19.89 10.87 6.99
N GLY A 36 -20.27 9.90 6.16
CA GLY A 36 -21.35 10.06 5.19
C GLY A 36 -22.71 10.31 5.85
N LEU A 37 -23.04 9.56 6.90
CA LEU A 37 -24.27 9.76 7.69
C LEU A 37 -24.27 11.09 8.45
N VAL A 38 -23.15 11.43 9.09
CA VAL A 38 -22.97 12.72 9.77
C VAL A 38 -23.08 13.89 8.78
N GLY A 39 -22.45 13.77 7.60
CA GLY A 39 -22.55 14.76 6.53
C GLY A 39 -23.97 14.92 5.99
N LEU A 40 -24.75 13.83 5.93
CA LEU A 40 -26.15 13.85 5.51
C LEU A 40 -27.02 14.58 6.55
N ALA A 41 -26.81 14.32 7.84
CA ALA A 41 -27.51 15.00 8.94
C ALA A 41 -27.21 16.50 9.00
N LEU A 42 -25.97 16.91 8.69
CA LEU A 42 -25.54 18.31 8.67
C LEU A 42 -25.86 19.05 7.36
N GLY A 43 -26.45 18.36 6.37
CA GLY A 43 -26.72 18.91 5.04
C GLY A 43 -25.47 19.15 4.18
N ALA A 44 -24.31 18.66 4.61
CA ALA A 44 -23.03 18.73 3.89
C ALA A 44 -22.91 17.67 2.77
N PHE A 45 -23.74 16.62 2.82
CA PHE A 45 -23.71 15.50 1.89
C PHE A 45 -25.07 15.31 1.19
N ASN A 46 -25.05 15.21 -0.13
CA ASN A 46 -26.26 15.01 -0.93
C ASN A 46 -26.46 13.51 -1.26
N LEU A 47 -27.63 12.98 -0.93
CA LEU A 47 -28.03 11.59 -1.23
C LEU A 47 -27.92 11.23 -2.72
N ASN A 48 -28.02 12.20 -3.63
CA ASN A 48 -27.90 11.94 -5.06
C ASN A 48 -26.48 11.49 -5.46
N LEU A 49 -25.45 11.80 -4.66
CA LEU A 49 -24.09 11.32 -4.88
C LEU A 49 -23.97 9.80 -4.71
N LEU A 50 -24.80 9.17 -3.87
CA LEU A 50 -24.83 7.71 -3.73
C LEU A 50 -25.25 7.03 -5.04
N ARG A 51 -26.12 7.66 -5.84
CA ARG A 51 -26.52 7.12 -7.16
C ARG A 51 -25.37 7.14 -8.17
N LEU A 52 -24.37 7.99 -7.96
CA LEU A 52 -23.17 8.05 -8.80
C LEU A 52 -22.11 7.03 -8.38
N LEU A 53 -22.24 6.39 -7.20
CA LEU A 53 -21.26 5.42 -6.71
C LEU A 53 -21.05 4.24 -7.64
N PRO A 54 -22.08 3.58 -8.21
CA PRO A 54 -21.85 2.47 -9.14
C PRO A 54 -21.02 2.91 -10.34
N ASN A 55 -21.35 4.05 -10.94
CA ASN A 55 -20.62 4.57 -12.09
C ASN A 55 -19.17 4.92 -11.73
N ARG A 56 -18.92 5.46 -10.53
CA ARG A 56 -17.56 5.71 -10.05
C ARG A 56 -16.78 4.44 -9.76
N TRP A 57 -17.40 3.43 -9.15
CA TRP A 57 -16.76 2.14 -8.90
C TRP A 57 -16.37 1.44 -10.20
N PHE A 58 -17.28 1.35 -11.17
CA PHE A 58 -16.96 0.77 -12.48
C PHE A 58 -15.91 1.59 -13.23
N GLY A 59 -15.96 2.92 -13.13
CA GLY A 59 -14.94 3.79 -13.69
C GLY A 59 -13.55 3.54 -13.09
N THR A 60 -13.45 3.43 -11.77
CA THR A 60 -12.19 3.13 -11.08
C THR A 60 -11.71 1.71 -11.37
N MET A 61 -12.59 0.70 -11.39
CA MET A 61 -12.22 -0.68 -11.73
C MET A 61 -11.70 -0.82 -13.17
N SER A 62 -12.13 0.08 -14.06
CA SER A 62 -11.69 0.11 -15.47
C SER A 62 -10.39 0.90 -15.66
N ASP A 63 -9.79 1.42 -14.58
CA ASP A 63 -8.53 2.16 -14.64
C ASP A 63 -7.36 1.19 -14.87
N PHE A 64 -6.72 1.32 -16.04
CA PHE A 64 -5.55 0.53 -16.42
C PHE A 64 -4.38 0.69 -15.44
N THR A 65 -4.30 1.80 -14.71
CA THR A 65 -3.28 2.02 -13.67
C THR A 65 -3.44 1.02 -12.53
N LEU A 66 -4.67 0.62 -12.19
CA LEU A 66 -4.90 -0.35 -11.13
C LEU A 66 -4.50 -1.78 -11.52
N LEU A 67 -4.41 -2.09 -12.83
CA LEU A 67 -3.82 -3.35 -13.29
C LEU A 67 -2.34 -3.47 -12.89
N ALA A 68 -1.65 -2.35 -12.64
CA ALA A 68 -0.29 -2.38 -12.15
C ALA A 68 -0.18 -3.14 -10.82
N ILE A 69 -1.18 -3.08 -9.92
CA ILE A 69 -1.11 -3.74 -8.61
C ILE A 69 -1.00 -5.28 -8.76
N PRO A 70 -1.90 -5.98 -9.48
CA PRO A 70 -1.73 -7.40 -9.78
C PRO A 70 -0.43 -7.72 -10.52
N TYR A 71 -0.02 -6.88 -11.50
CA TYR A 71 1.21 -7.14 -12.25
C TYR A 71 2.47 -7.00 -11.39
N PHE A 72 2.51 -6.06 -10.43
CA PHE A 72 3.61 -5.95 -9.48
C PHE A 72 3.68 -7.15 -8.54
N ILE A 73 2.53 -7.63 -8.05
CA ILE A 73 2.46 -8.86 -7.24
C ILE A 73 2.94 -10.06 -8.06
N PHE A 74 2.51 -10.16 -9.32
CA PHE A 74 2.91 -11.24 -10.22
C PHE A 74 4.41 -11.22 -10.53
N LEU A 75 4.97 -10.04 -10.83
CA LEU A 75 6.41 -9.86 -11.02
C LEU A 75 7.19 -10.27 -9.77
N GLY A 76 6.73 -9.86 -8.59
CA GLY A 76 7.32 -10.26 -7.31
C GLY A 76 7.34 -11.78 -7.13
N ALA A 77 6.20 -12.44 -7.41
CA ALA A 77 6.11 -13.90 -7.37
C ALA A 77 7.05 -14.59 -8.38
N ILE A 78 7.23 -14.03 -9.58
CA ILE A 78 8.19 -14.55 -10.56
C ILE A 78 9.62 -14.43 -10.03
N LEU A 79 10.01 -13.26 -9.50
CA LEU A 79 11.36 -13.01 -9.00
C LEU A 79 11.71 -13.88 -7.78
N GLU A 80 10.73 -14.15 -6.91
CA GLU A 80 10.87 -15.07 -5.80
C GLU A 80 11.03 -16.52 -6.29
N LYS A 81 10.19 -16.95 -7.23
CA LYS A 81 10.21 -18.31 -7.78
C LYS A 81 11.43 -18.61 -8.65
N SER A 82 12.02 -17.60 -9.28
CA SER A 82 13.17 -17.77 -10.17
C SER A 82 14.51 -17.85 -9.43
N GLY A 83 14.55 -17.55 -8.12
CA GLY A 83 15.81 -17.49 -7.35
C GLY A 83 16.67 -16.26 -7.67
N LEU A 84 16.22 -15.37 -8.55
CA LEU A 84 17.00 -14.21 -8.98
C LEU A 84 17.36 -13.28 -7.81
N ALA A 85 16.46 -13.15 -6.83
CA ALA A 85 16.70 -12.32 -5.65
C ALA A 85 17.92 -12.80 -4.83
N GLU A 86 18.07 -14.12 -4.71
CA GLU A 86 19.16 -14.76 -3.96
C GLU A 86 20.48 -14.68 -4.73
N GLU A 87 20.46 -15.00 -6.03
CA GLU A 87 21.63 -14.86 -6.90
C GLU A 87 22.18 -13.42 -6.94
N LEU A 88 21.28 -12.42 -6.95
CA LEU A 88 21.66 -11.01 -6.91
C LEU A 88 22.29 -10.62 -5.57
N LEU A 89 21.76 -11.13 -4.45
CA LEU A 89 22.34 -10.91 -3.11
C LEU A 89 23.74 -11.51 -3.00
N GLU A 90 23.94 -12.76 -3.44
CA GLU A 90 25.25 -13.41 -3.43
C GLU A 90 26.26 -12.69 -4.33
N SER A 91 25.85 -12.33 -5.55
CA SER A 91 26.72 -11.65 -6.50
C SER A 91 27.18 -10.28 -5.99
N LEU A 92 26.26 -9.49 -5.42
CA LEU A 92 26.60 -8.21 -4.80
C LEU A 92 27.37 -8.37 -3.49
N GLY A 93 27.13 -9.44 -2.73
CA GLY A 93 27.91 -9.81 -1.55
C GLY A 93 29.36 -10.10 -1.89
N ILE A 94 29.63 -10.84 -2.98
CA ILE A 94 30.99 -11.11 -3.47
C ILE A 94 31.64 -9.82 -3.97
N LEU A 95 30.90 -9.00 -4.73
CA LEU A 95 31.41 -7.74 -5.28
C LEU A 95 31.78 -6.72 -4.19
N LEU A 96 30.95 -6.61 -3.15
CA LEU A 96 31.14 -5.67 -2.04
C LEU A 96 31.92 -6.27 -0.87
N GLY A 97 32.18 -7.58 -0.85
CA GLY A 97 32.85 -8.33 0.21
C GLY A 97 34.21 -7.78 0.68
N PRO A 98 35.06 -7.19 -0.18
CA PRO A 98 36.31 -6.55 0.25
C PRO A 98 36.10 -5.30 1.12
N LEU A 99 34.91 -4.69 1.11
CA LEU A 99 34.60 -3.49 1.88
C LEU A 99 34.15 -3.87 3.29
N ARG A 100 34.61 -3.12 4.30
CA ARG A 100 34.11 -3.24 5.67
C ARG A 100 32.61 -2.91 5.68
N GLY A 101 31.76 -3.90 6.01
CA GLY A 101 30.30 -3.77 5.95
C GLY A 101 29.69 -4.07 4.57
N GLY A 102 30.46 -4.64 3.63
CA GLY A 102 30.02 -4.93 2.27
C GLY A 102 28.73 -5.75 2.16
N MET A 103 28.57 -6.76 3.02
CA MET A 103 27.34 -7.57 3.09
C MET A 103 26.11 -6.73 3.50
N ALA A 104 26.26 -5.81 4.45
CA ALA A 104 25.16 -4.93 4.85
C ALA A 104 24.77 -3.96 3.72
N MET A 105 25.76 -3.44 2.98
CA MET A 105 25.49 -2.62 1.80
C MET A 105 24.81 -3.41 0.68
N ALA A 106 25.22 -4.66 0.44
CA ALA A 106 24.57 -5.53 -0.53
C ALA A 106 23.08 -5.75 -0.21
N VAL A 107 22.75 -6.03 1.06
CA VAL A 107 21.35 -6.21 1.51
C VAL A 107 20.53 -4.94 1.33
N ILE A 108 21.07 -3.77 1.70
CA ILE A 108 20.35 -2.49 1.52
C ILE A 108 20.11 -2.22 0.03
N ILE A 109 21.13 -2.38 -0.82
CA ILE A 109 21.01 -2.08 -2.25
C ILE A 109 20.04 -3.04 -2.93
N VAL A 110 20.24 -4.35 -2.78
CA VAL A 110 19.39 -5.36 -3.42
C VAL A 110 17.99 -5.32 -2.85
N GLY A 111 17.85 -5.20 -1.52
CA GLY A 111 16.55 -5.05 -0.87
C GLY A 111 15.78 -3.83 -1.38
N THR A 112 16.45 -2.70 -1.58
CA THR A 112 15.81 -1.48 -2.13
C THR A 112 15.42 -1.66 -3.60
N LEU A 113 16.27 -2.28 -4.41
CA LEU A 113 15.98 -2.54 -5.84
C LEU A 113 14.79 -3.50 -6.00
N LEU A 114 14.75 -4.58 -5.23
CA LEU A 114 13.63 -5.52 -5.23
C LEU A 114 12.37 -4.89 -4.62
N ALA A 115 12.50 -3.99 -3.64
CA ALA A 115 11.39 -3.20 -3.10
C ALA A 115 10.73 -2.31 -4.14
N ALA A 116 11.56 -1.59 -4.88
CA ALA A 116 11.09 -0.65 -5.89
C ALA A 116 10.31 -1.37 -7.01
N THR A 117 10.70 -2.59 -7.37
CA THR A 117 10.09 -3.34 -8.48
C THR A 117 8.87 -4.16 -8.08
N THR A 118 8.77 -4.61 -6.82
CA THR A 118 7.67 -5.49 -6.36
C THR A 118 6.63 -4.77 -5.50
N GLY A 119 6.93 -3.58 -4.98
CA GLY A 119 5.98 -2.75 -4.23
C GLY A 119 5.56 -3.29 -2.84
N VAL A 120 6.00 -4.48 -2.44
CA VAL A 120 5.66 -5.13 -1.16
C VAL A 120 6.91 -5.73 -0.52
N VAL A 121 7.83 -4.90 -0.01
CA VAL A 121 9.07 -5.41 0.61
C VAL A 121 9.16 -5.28 2.12
N ALA A 122 8.30 -4.47 2.73
CA ALA A 122 8.23 -4.45 4.19
C ALA A 122 7.88 -5.84 4.78
N ALA A 123 7.04 -6.63 4.10
CA ALA A 123 6.65 -7.95 4.58
C ALA A 123 7.73 -9.04 4.39
N THR A 124 8.46 -8.99 3.27
CA THR A 124 9.46 -10.03 2.92
C THR A 124 10.79 -9.84 3.64
N VAL A 125 11.23 -8.59 3.88
CA VAL A 125 12.47 -8.31 4.63
C VAL A 125 12.33 -8.68 6.12
N ILE A 126 11.14 -8.51 6.71
CA ILE A 126 10.89 -8.95 8.09
C ILE A 126 11.00 -10.48 8.19
N MET A 127 10.48 -11.22 7.20
CA MET A 127 10.60 -12.69 7.15
C MET A 127 12.07 -13.13 6.99
N MET A 128 12.83 -12.52 6.07
CA MET A 128 14.24 -12.88 5.85
C MET A 128 15.15 -12.51 7.02
N GLY A 129 14.83 -11.45 7.78
CA GLY A 129 15.59 -11.05 8.97
C GLY A 129 15.22 -11.83 10.25
N MET A 130 14.15 -12.64 10.22
CA MET A 130 13.74 -13.52 11.32
C MET A 130 14.27 -14.96 11.19
N MET A 131 14.83 -15.31 10.03
CA MET A 131 15.57 -16.56 9.79
C MET A 131 17.05 -16.35 10.02
#